data_AF-A0A2V9ZAJ5-F1
#
_entry.id   AF-A0A2V9ZAJ5-F1
#
_cell.length_a   1.000
_cell.length_b   1.000
_cell.length_c   1.000
_cell.angle_alpha   90.00
_cell.angle_beta   90.00
_cell.angle_gamma   90.00
#
_symmetry.space_group_name_H-M   'P 1'
#
loop_
_entity.id
_entity.type
_entity.pdbx_description
1 polymer ?
#
loop_
_entity_poly.entity_id
_entity_poly.type
_entity_poly.pdbx_seq_one_letter_code
_entity_poly.pdbx_strand_id
1 'polypeptide(L)'
;MGITSIPFIPIIAAIAIPNLLRVRIAANESSAIRNLRIIDTAEITYQTASDKGEFTCELSALRAAEDLEDDVLVSGRKNGYHFVLQNCQAAAAGTPARYQVVAYPVAPNQSGVRAFCSDESGVIKADPNGSPQACISSGTPL
;
A
#
# COMPACT_ATOMS: atom_id res chain seq x y z
N MET A 1 -24.53 2.90 -60.50
CA MET A 1 -24.28 4.03 -59.58
C MET A 1 -24.83 3.61 -58.23
N GLY A 2 -24.13 2.97 -57.29
CA GLY A 2 -22.74 3.05 -56.89
C GLY A 2 -22.73 3.36 -55.39
N ILE A 3 -23.20 2.41 -54.56
CA ILE A 3 -23.18 2.53 -53.09
C ILE A 3 -21.73 2.40 -52.60
N THR A 4 -21.05 3.51 -52.34
CA THR A 4 -19.76 3.51 -51.63
C THR A 4 -20.01 3.41 -50.12
N SER A 5 -20.23 2.19 -49.62
CA SER A 5 -20.17 1.90 -48.19
C SER A 5 -18.98 0.99 -47.93
N ILE A 6 -17.83 1.56 -47.58
CA ILE A 6 -16.72 0.77 -47.01
C ILE A 6 -16.12 1.55 -45.83
N PRO A 7 -16.60 1.33 -44.59
CA PRO A 7 -15.81 1.62 -43.42
C PRO A 7 -15.16 0.31 -42.97
N PHE A 8 -13.93 0.04 -43.42
CA PHE A 8 -13.14 -1.07 -42.88
C PHE A 8 -11.77 -0.56 -42.47
N ILE A 9 -11.77 0.22 -41.39
CA ILE A 9 -10.63 0.28 -40.50
C ILE A 9 -10.46 -1.14 -39.95
N PRO A 10 -9.36 -1.87 -40.20
CA PRO A 10 -9.06 -3.03 -39.39
C PRO A 10 -8.83 -2.50 -37.98
N ILE A 11 -9.77 -2.84 -37.08
CA ILE A 11 -9.65 -2.68 -35.64
C ILE A 11 -8.49 -3.59 -35.21
N ILE A 12 -7.26 -3.09 -35.33
CA ILE A 12 -6.12 -3.69 -34.65
C ILE A 12 -6.07 -3.11 -33.24
N ALA A 13 -7.12 -3.37 -32.47
CA ALA A 13 -7.13 -3.22 -31.01
C ALA A 13 -6.98 -4.60 -30.34
N ALA A 14 -6.34 -5.55 -31.03
CA ALA A 14 -6.24 -6.95 -30.61
C ALA A 14 -4.80 -7.42 -30.34
N ILE A 15 -3.83 -6.51 -30.20
CA ILE A 15 -2.59 -6.87 -29.50
C ILE A 15 -2.91 -6.77 -28.02
N ALA A 16 -3.49 -7.84 -27.48
CA ALA A 16 -3.51 -8.08 -26.06
C ALA A 16 -2.06 -8.01 -25.59
N ILE A 17 -1.65 -6.85 -25.06
CA ILE A 17 -0.29 -6.63 -24.56
C ILE A 17 -0.10 -7.72 -23.50
N PRO A 18 0.75 -8.74 -23.75
CA PRO A 18 0.91 -9.88 -22.84
C PRO A 18 1.45 -9.44 -21.48
N ASN A 19 1.90 -8.19 -21.38
CA ASN A 19 2.49 -7.60 -20.20
C ASN A 19 1.56 -6.69 -19.37
N LEU A 20 0.28 -6.53 -19.71
CA LEU A 20 -0.62 -5.64 -18.94
C LEU A 20 -0.75 -6.06 -17.48
N LEU A 21 -0.75 -7.37 -17.21
CA LEU A 21 -0.85 -7.89 -15.84
C LEU A 21 0.42 -7.57 -15.05
N ARG A 22 1.61 -7.73 -15.62
CA ARG A 22 2.86 -7.38 -14.94
C ARG A 22 2.99 -5.87 -14.73
N VAL A 23 2.56 -5.06 -15.70
CA VAL A 23 2.53 -3.60 -15.56
C VAL A 23 1.56 -3.19 -14.44
N ARG A 24 0.38 -3.81 -14.38
CA ARG A 24 -0.59 -3.58 -13.29
C ARG A 24 -0.02 -4.00 -11.94
N ILE A 25 0.59 -5.18 -11.85
CA ILE A 25 1.23 -5.66 -10.61
C ILE A 25 2.31 -4.68 -10.16
N ALA A 26 3.20 -4.24 -11.05
CA ALA A 26 4.25 -3.28 -10.72
C ALA A 26 3.67 -1.92 -10.28
N ALA A 27 2.61 -1.45 -10.94
CA ALA A 27 1.93 -0.21 -10.56
C ALA A 27 1.22 -0.32 -9.20
N ASN A 28 0.58 -1.45 -8.92
CA ASN A 28 -0.06 -1.73 -7.64
C ASN A 28 0.97 -1.82 -6.51
N GLU A 29 2.09 -2.52 -6.74
CA GLU A 29 3.20 -2.60 -5.80
C GLU A 29 3.81 -1.22 -5.51
N SER A 30 4.02 -0.40 -6.55
CA SER A 30 4.49 0.98 -6.39
C SER A 30 3.50 1.84 -5.60
N SER A 31 2.20 1.70 -5.88
CA SER A 31 1.16 2.36 -5.09
C SER A 31 1.17 1.90 -3.64
N ALA A 32 1.43 0.62 -3.37
CA ALA A 32 1.49 0.09 -2.02
C ALA A 32 2.65 0.71 -1.23
N ILE A 33 3.84 0.75 -1.83
CA ILE A 33 5.02 1.39 -1.23
C ILE A 33 4.74 2.88 -0.96
N ARG A 34 4.12 3.59 -1.90
CA ARG A 34 3.77 5.01 -1.73
C ARG A 34 2.79 5.21 -0.57
N ASN A 35 1.75 4.39 -0.47
CA ASN A 35 0.78 4.50 0.61
C ASN A 35 1.39 4.12 1.97
N LEU A 36 2.34 3.19 2.01
CA LEU A 36 3.08 2.91 3.25
C LEU A 36 3.86 4.14 3.74
N ARG A 37 4.55 4.85 2.85
CA ARG A 37 5.26 6.11 3.22
C ARG A 37 4.30 7.18 3.75
N ILE A 38 3.11 7.25 3.18
CA ILE A 38 2.05 8.14 3.65
C ILE A 38 1.61 7.73 5.05
N ILE A 39 1.31 6.44 5.28
CA ILE A 39 0.93 5.93 6.60
C ILE A 39 2.04 6.23 7.62
N ASP A 40 3.31 5.97 7.28
CA ASP A 40 4.44 6.24 8.17
C ASP A 40 4.53 7.74 8.52
N THR A 41 4.29 8.64 7.55
CA THR A 41 4.29 10.09 7.78
C THR A 41 3.10 10.52 8.64
N ALA A 42 1.92 9.99 8.37
CA ALA A 42 0.72 10.28 9.15
C ALA A 42 0.84 9.76 10.60
N GLU A 43 1.44 8.59 10.81
CA GLU A 43 1.74 8.05 12.14
C GLU A 43 2.68 8.97 12.92
N ILE A 44 3.74 9.47 12.29
CA ILE A 44 4.65 10.44 12.93
C ILE A 44 3.91 11.73 13.29
N THR A 45 3.09 12.26 12.38
CA THR A 45 2.29 13.46 12.66
C THR A 45 1.32 13.22 13.81
N TYR A 46 0.62 12.08 13.82
CA TYR A 46 -0.29 11.68 14.89
C TYR A 46 0.45 11.57 16.23
N GLN A 47 1.63 10.94 16.23
CA GLN A 47 2.47 10.80 17.41
C GLN A 47 2.86 12.17 17.98
N THR A 48 3.27 13.11 17.13
CA THR A 48 3.65 14.47 17.58
C THR A 48 2.46 15.30 18.05
N ALA A 49 1.26 15.02 17.54
CA ALA A 49 0.02 15.68 17.97
C ALA A 49 -0.57 15.07 19.24
N SER A 50 -0.25 13.82 19.57
CA SER A 50 -0.74 13.15 20.78
C SER A 50 0.04 13.59 22.02
N ASP A 51 -0.68 13.96 23.09
CA ASP A 51 -0.09 14.32 24.39
C ASP A 51 0.76 13.18 25.00
N LYS A 52 0.53 11.93 24.59
CA LYS A 52 1.23 10.74 25.09
C LYS A 52 2.35 10.27 24.16
N GLY A 53 2.52 10.89 22.99
CA GLY A 53 3.48 10.45 21.99
C GLY A 53 3.20 9.03 21.47
N GLU A 54 1.92 8.67 21.30
CA GLU A 54 1.49 7.33 20.89
C GLU A 54 1.20 7.22 19.40
N PHE A 55 1.44 6.05 18.82
CA PHE A 55 0.99 5.70 17.48
C PHE A 55 -0.41 5.07 17.53
N THR A 56 -1.16 5.18 16.44
CA THR A 56 -2.52 4.64 16.36
C THR A 56 -2.53 3.32 15.59
N CYS A 57 -3.47 2.44 15.93
CA CYS A 57 -3.76 1.25 15.12
C CYS A 57 -5.00 1.44 14.25
N GLU A 58 -5.59 2.63 14.29
CA GLU A 58 -6.76 2.99 13.50
C GLU A 58 -6.36 3.89 12.34
N LEU A 59 -6.41 3.33 11.12
CA LEU A 59 -6.18 4.08 9.88
C LEU A 59 -7.09 5.31 9.76
N SER A 60 -8.31 5.24 10.32
CA SER A 60 -9.24 6.38 10.37
C SER A 60 -8.75 7.54 11.24
N ALA A 61 -8.00 7.27 12.31
CA ALA A 61 -7.43 8.31 13.16
C ALA A 61 -6.31 9.08 12.44
N LEU A 62 -5.59 8.43 11.52
CA LEU A 62 -4.56 9.06 10.69
C LEU A 62 -5.12 10.04 9.66
N ARG A 63 -6.40 9.92 9.29
CA ARG A 63 -7.07 10.86 8.35
C ARG A 63 -7.11 12.30 8.89
N ALA A 64 -7.09 12.47 10.20
CA ALA A 64 -7.03 13.80 10.81
C ALA A 64 -5.61 14.41 10.80
N ALA A 65 -4.58 13.56 10.69
CA ALA A 65 -3.18 13.96 10.78
C ALA A 65 -2.62 14.44 9.43
N GLU A 66 -3.09 13.86 8.32
CA GLU A 66 -2.82 14.36 6.98
C GLU A 66 -4.15 14.54 6.24
N ASP A 67 -4.37 15.70 5.61
CA ASP A 67 -5.56 16.02 4.79
C ASP A 67 -5.62 15.15 3.53
N LEU A 68 -5.75 13.85 3.75
CA LEU A 68 -5.63 12.80 2.76
C LEU A 68 -6.97 12.09 2.67
N GLU A 69 -7.72 12.45 1.64
CA GLU A 69 -8.85 11.67 1.14
C GLU A 69 -8.34 10.44 0.38
N ASP A 70 -7.55 9.61 1.05
CA ASP A 70 -7.01 8.40 0.48
C ASP A 70 -7.87 7.20 0.91
N ASP A 71 -8.43 6.45 -0.05
CA ASP A 71 -9.24 5.25 0.17
C ASP A 71 -8.56 4.24 1.11
N VAL A 72 -7.23 4.25 1.16
CA VAL A 72 -6.45 3.38 2.06
C VAL A 72 -6.74 3.66 3.52
N LEU A 73 -6.99 4.92 3.90
CA LEU A 73 -7.25 5.34 5.28
C LEU A 73 -8.68 5.00 5.73
N VAL A 74 -9.60 4.85 4.78
CA VAL A 74 -11.02 4.56 5.05
C VAL A 74 -11.30 3.05 5.01
N SER A 75 -10.73 2.36 4.03
CA SER A 75 -11.06 0.95 3.75
C SER A 75 -9.94 -0.03 4.10
N GLY A 76 -8.75 0.47 4.45
CA GLY A 76 -7.53 -0.35 4.57
C GLY A 76 -7.12 -0.97 3.25
N ARG A 77 -7.61 -0.48 2.11
CA ARG A 77 -7.42 -1.12 0.81
C ARG A 77 -7.16 -0.09 -0.27
N LYS A 78 -6.22 -0.39 -1.16
CA LYS A 78 -5.95 0.43 -2.34
C LYS A 78 -5.25 -0.38 -3.41
N ASN A 79 -5.67 -0.22 -4.66
CA ASN A 79 -5.04 -0.85 -5.84
C ASN A 79 -4.77 -2.36 -5.68
N GLY A 80 -5.71 -3.07 -5.04
CA GLY A 80 -5.61 -4.51 -4.84
C GLY A 80 -4.61 -4.95 -3.76
N TYR A 81 -4.19 -4.03 -2.89
CA TYR A 81 -3.44 -4.29 -1.65
C TYR A 81 -4.32 -4.01 -0.43
N HIS A 82 -4.15 -4.81 0.62
CA HIS A 82 -4.69 -4.59 1.96
C HIS A 82 -3.59 -4.05 2.86
N PHE A 83 -3.94 -3.08 3.69
CA PHE A 83 -3.06 -2.39 4.63
C PHE A 83 -3.60 -2.61 6.03
N VAL A 84 -2.73 -3.06 6.93
CA VAL A 84 -3.09 -3.36 8.31
C VAL A 84 -2.06 -2.74 9.23
N LEU A 85 -2.53 -1.91 10.17
CA LEU A 85 -1.75 -1.45 11.31
C LEU A 85 -1.90 -2.44 12.47
N GLN A 86 -0.81 -2.70 13.15
CA GLN A 86 -0.74 -3.63 14.27
C GLN A 86 0.38 -3.24 15.23
N ASN A 87 0.38 -3.85 16.43
CA ASN A 87 1.43 -3.65 17.43
C ASN A 87 1.67 -2.19 17.84
N CYS A 88 0.62 -1.36 17.80
CA CYS A 88 0.73 0.05 18.18
C CYS A 88 0.86 0.21 19.69
N GLN A 89 1.84 0.98 20.13
CA GLN A 89 2.15 1.20 21.54
C GLN A 89 2.50 2.66 21.79
N ALA A 90 2.02 3.20 22.90
CA ALA A 90 2.41 4.51 23.39
C ALA A 90 3.86 4.54 23.87
N ALA A 91 4.50 5.71 23.78
CA ALA A 91 5.78 5.92 24.43
C ALA A 91 5.60 5.78 25.96
N ALA A 92 6.46 5.01 26.59
CA ALA A 92 6.52 4.84 28.04
C ALA A 92 7.92 5.21 28.55
N ALA A 93 8.11 5.35 29.86
CA ALA A 93 9.40 5.70 30.44
C ALA A 93 10.48 4.68 30.00
N GLY A 94 11.37 5.10 29.09
CA GLY A 94 12.44 4.27 28.52
C GLY A 94 12.04 3.36 27.36
N THR A 95 10.79 3.39 26.88
CA THR A 95 10.34 2.61 25.72
C THR A 95 9.77 3.55 24.66
N PRO A 96 10.35 3.61 23.45
CA PRO A 96 9.80 4.42 22.37
C PRO A 96 8.45 3.86 21.95
N ALA A 97 7.58 4.74 21.43
CA ALA A 97 6.34 4.30 20.80
C ALA A 97 6.67 3.39 19.61
N ARG A 98 5.79 2.43 19.35
CA ARG A 98 5.98 1.44 18.28
C ARG A 98 4.72 1.33 17.46
N TYR A 99 4.87 1.00 16.18
CA TYR A 99 3.79 0.55 15.32
C TYR A 99 4.38 -0.36 14.26
N GLN A 100 3.51 -1.17 13.65
CA GLN A 100 3.86 -1.95 12.48
C GLN A 100 2.74 -1.80 11.48
N VAL A 101 3.11 -1.56 10.23
CA VAL A 101 2.18 -1.56 9.11
C VAL A 101 2.59 -2.64 8.13
N VAL A 102 1.63 -3.40 7.63
CA VAL A 102 1.82 -4.40 6.58
C VAL A 102 0.88 -4.14 5.42
N ALA A 103 1.40 -4.25 4.20
CA ALA A 103 0.66 -4.19 2.95
C ALA A 103 0.85 -5.49 2.18
N TYR A 104 -0.22 -6.24 1.93
CA TYR A 104 -0.16 -7.52 1.21
C TYR A 104 -1.22 -7.59 0.10
N PRO A 105 -0.97 -8.34 -0.99
CA PRO A 105 -1.88 -8.39 -2.13
C PRO A 105 -3.19 -9.11 -1.76
N VAL A 106 -4.33 -8.50 -2.13
CA VAL A 106 -5.68 -9.08 -1.98
C VAL A 106 -5.80 -10.38 -2.80
N ALA A 107 -5.24 -10.38 -4.02
CA ALA A 107 -5.29 -11.48 -4.96
C ALA A 107 -3.85 -11.80 -5.42
N PRO A 108 -3.17 -12.76 -4.79
CA PRO A 108 -1.80 -13.14 -5.13
C PRO A 108 -1.67 -13.48 -6.62
N ASN A 109 -0.57 -13.04 -7.24
CA ASN A 109 -0.28 -13.18 -8.68
C ASN A 109 -1.24 -12.44 -9.63
N GLN A 110 -2.19 -11.67 -9.10
CA GLN A 110 -3.12 -10.87 -9.91
C GLN A 110 -3.03 -9.38 -9.55
N SER A 111 -3.23 -9.05 -8.27
CA SER A 111 -3.08 -7.68 -7.78
C SER A 111 -1.66 -7.34 -7.36
N GLY A 112 -0.89 -8.35 -6.95
CA GLY A 112 0.51 -8.21 -6.55
C GLY A 112 1.14 -9.56 -6.20
N VAL A 113 2.46 -9.58 -6.03
CA VAL A 113 3.20 -10.78 -5.61
C VAL A 113 3.85 -10.56 -4.25
N ARG A 114 4.49 -9.41 -4.08
CA ARG A 114 5.23 -9.10 -2.86
C ARG A 114 4.34 -8.49 -1.78
N ALA A 115 4.66 -8.76 -0.53
CA ALA A 115 4.15 -8.01 0.61
C ALA A 115 5.18 -6.97 1.01
N PHE A 116 4.72 -5.87 1.59
CA PHE A 116 5.55 -4.79 2.08
C PHE A 116 5.18 -4.49 3.53
N CYS A 117 6.11 -3.95 4.29
CA CYS A 117 5.88 -3.63 5.68
C CYS A 117 6.83 -2.54 6.14
N SER A 118 6.40 -1.78 7.12
CA SER A 118 7.18 -0.73 7.76
C SER A 118 6.90 -0.76 9.26
N ASP A 119 7.73 -0.07 10.01
CA ASP A 119 7.67 0.05 11.47
C ASP A 119 8.15 1.45 11.89
N GLU A 120 8.27 1.71 13.19
CA GLU A 120 8.70 3.02 13.72
C GLU A 120 10.03 3.54 13.16
N SER A 121 10.86 2.68 12.56
CA SER A 121 12.08 3.09 11.86
C SER A 121 11.83 3.81 10.53
N GLY A 122 10.63 3.71 9.94
CA GLY A 122 10.29 4.22 8.61
C GLY A 122 10.95 3.44 7.46
N VAL A 123 11.59 2.30 7.76
CA VAL A 123 12.25 1.46 6.75
C VAL A 123 11.24 0.49 6.15
N ILE A 124 10.91 0.71 4.87
CA ILE A 124 10.04 -0.21 4.13
C ILE A 124 10.83 -1.46 3.74
N LYS A 125 10.33 -2.60 4.19
CA LYS A 125 10.79 -3.94 3.83
C LYS A 125 9.82 -4.61 2.87
N ALA A 126 10.29 -5.61 2.15
CA ALA A 126 9.49 -6.44 1.27
C ALA A 126 9.70 -7.93 1.55
N ASP A 127 8.64 -8.70 1.40
CA ASP A 127 8.68 -10.17 1.33
C ASP A 127 8.31 -10.62 -0.09
N PRO A 128 9.17 -11.42 -0.75
CA PRO A 128 8.93 -11.85 -2.13
C PRO A 128 7.77 -12.85 -2.27
N ASN A 129 7.31 -13.46 -1.17
CA ASN A 129 6.27 -14.49 -1.18
C ASN A 129 4.88 -13.93 -0.84
N GLY A 130 4.74 -12.63 -0.58
CA GLY A 130 3.46 -12.02 -0.25
C GLY A 130 3.01 -12.24 1.20
N SER A 131 3.90 -12.70 2.08
CA SER A 131 3.57 -12.98 3.48
C SER A 131 3.74 -11.75 4.37
N PRO A 132 2.67 -11.28 5.04
CA PRO A 132 2.76 -10.11 5.93
C PRO A 132 3.61 -10.39 7.17
N GLN A 133 3.55 -11.61 7.70
CA GLN A 133 4.32 -12.02 8.88
C GLN A 133 5.81 -12.14 8.55
N ALA A 134 6.14 -12.76 7.41
CA ALA A 134 7.54 -12.90 6.98
C ALA A 134 8.17 -11.55 6.64
N CYS A 135 7.37 -10.60 6.13
CA CYS A 135 7.86 -9.25 5.89
C CYS A 135 8.37 -8.60 7.19
N ILE A 136 7.60 -8.68 8.28
CA ILE A 136 7.99 -8.07 9.54
C ILE A 136 9.23 -8.75 10.14
N SER A 137 9.25 -10.10 10.13
CA SER A 137 10.29 -10.87 10.81
C SER A 137 11.59 -11.02 10.01
N SER A 138 11.50 -11.02 8.68
CA SER A 138 12.60 -11.39 7.77
C SER A 138 12.59 -10.65 6.44
N GLY A 139 11.76 -9.60 6.30
CA GLY A 139 11.66 -8.83 5.06
C GLY A 139 12.97 -8.12 4.72
N THR A 140 13.24 -8.01 3.42
CA THR A 140 14.42 -7.31 2.92
C THR A 140 14.12 -5.82 2.73
N PRO A 141 14.97 -4.90 3.19
CA PRO A 141 14.77 -3.46 2.98
C PRO A 141 14.79 -3.12 1.49
N LEU A 142 13.93 -2.18 1.08
CA LEU A 142 13.85 -1.66 -0.29
C LEU A 142 14.85 -0.55 -0.59
#